data_AF-A0A496ZSF4-F1
#
_entry.id   AF-A0A496ZSF4-F1
#
_cell.length_a   1.000
_cell.length_b   1.000
_cell.length_c   1.000
_cell.angle_alpha   90.00
_cell.angle_beta   90.00
_cell.angle_gamma   90.00
#
_symmetry.space_group_name_H-M   'P 1'
#
loop_
_entity.id
_entity.type
_entity.pdbx_description
1 polymer ?
#
loop_
_entity_poly.entity_id
_entity_poly.type
_entity_poly.pdbx_seq_one_letter_code
_entity_poly.pdbx_strand_id
1 'polypeptide(L)' 'MNITEIQHKTKYIKDFQGKILEVILPYDIYNRLLELQISMEIFNQRDVQQSIQTAKKEVNNGEILRFSNMNEAIRWLDK' A
#
# COMPACT_ATOMS: atom_id res chain seq x y z
N MET A 1 -1.79 -10.55 -3.76
CA MET A 1 -2.08 -11.54 -2.71
C MET A 1 -2.96 -10.86 -1.66
N ASN A 2 -4.09 -11.47 -1.31
CA ASN A 2 -5.07 -10.90 -0.38
C ASN A 2 -4.85 -11.41 1.06
N ILE A 3 -5.53 -10.82 2.04
CA ILE A 3 -5.41 -11.18 3.47
C ILE A 3 -5.76 -12.65 3.71
N THR A 4 -6.73 -13.19 2.96
CA THR A 4 -7.16 -14.59 3.07
C THR A 4 -6.06 -15.56 2.64
N GLU A 5 -5.33 -15.25 1.58
CA GLU A 5 -4.18 -16.04 1.11
C GLU A 5 -3.01 -15.99 2.09
N ILE A 6 -2.78 -14.85 2.74
CA ILE A 6 -1.80 -14.72 3.84
C ILE A 6 -2.18 -15.67 4.96
N GLN A 7 -3.43 -15.61 5.44
CA GLN A 7 -3.94 -16.46 6.52
C GLN A 7 -3.82 -17.96 6.22
N HIS A 8 -4.06 -18.38 4.97
CA HIS A 8 -3.92 -19.78 4.57
C HIS A 8 -2.47 -20.28 4.57
N LYS A 9 -1.50 -19.40 4.32
CA LYS A 9 -0.07 -19.74 4.29
C LYS A 9 0.61 -19.59 5.65
N THR A 10 0.00 -18.87 6.58
CA THR A 10 0.46 -18.72 7.96
C THR A 10 0.32 -20.02 8.74
N LYS A 11 1.38 -20.42 9.44
CA LYS A 11 1.34 -21.52 10.41
C LYS A 11 1.44 -20.97 11.83
N TYR A 12 0.82 -21.66 12.78
CA TYR A 12 0.80 -21.27 14.18
C TYR A 12 1.45 -22.36 15.02
N ILE A 13 2.37 -21.98 15.90
CA ILE A 13 2.83 -22.84 16.98
C ILE A 13 1.89 -22.58 18.17
N LYS A 14 1.32 -23.65 18.72
CA LYS A 14 0.41 -23.59 19.86
C LYS A 14 1.00 -24.34 21.05
N ASP A 15 0.67 -23.90 22.26
CA ASP A 15 0.96 -24.65 23.48
C ASP A 15 -0.01 -25.85 23.66
N PHE A 16 0.20 -26.63 24.71
CA PHE A 16 -0.64 -27.78 25.06
C PHE A 16 -2.10 -27.42 25.38
N GLN A 17 -2.37 -26.15 25.67
CA GLN A 17 -3.71 -25.62 25.94
C GLN A 17 -4.37 -25.05 24.67
N GLY A 18 -3.65 -25.06 23.54
CA GLY A 18 -4.12 -24.54 22.26
C GLY A 18 -3.93 -23.03 22.07
N LYS A 19 -3.26 -22.34 23.00
CA LYS A 19 -2.94 -20.91 22.88
C LYS A 19 -1.82 -20.73 21.86
N ILE A 20 -1.95 -19.75 20.98
CA ILE A 20 -0.92 -19.41 19.99
C ILE A 20 0.28 -18.80 20.71
N LEU A 21 1.44 -19.44 20.56
CA LEU A 21 2.72 -18.96 21.07
C LEU A 21 3.48 -18.17 20.00
N GLU A 22 3.53 -18.71 18.77
CA GLU A 22 4.28 -18.11 17.68
C GLU A 22 3.54 -18.24 16.34
N VAL A 23 3.88 -17.33 15.42
CA VAL A 23 3.36 -17.28 14.06
C VAL A 23 4.53 -17.45 13.10
N ILE A 24 4.46 -18.47 12.25
CA ILE A 24 5.44 -18.72 11.20
C ILE A 24 4.86 -18.23 9.89
N LEU A 25 5.55 -17.28 9.27
CA LEU A 25 5.23 -16.75 7.96
C LEU A 25 6.31 -17.19 6.97
N PRO A 26 5.93 -17.68 5.78
CA PRO A 26 6.87 -17.78 4.68
C PRO A 26 7.45 -16.38 4.35
N TYR A 27 8.73 -16.34 3.97
CA TYR A 27 9.49 -15.09 3.86
C TYR A 27 8.90 -14.10 2.84
N ASP A 28 8.37 -14.60 1.72
CA ASP A 28 7.66 -13.81 0.72
C ASP A 28 6.43 -13.09 1.30
N ILE A 29 5.70 -13.78 2.19
CA ILE A 29 4.53 -13.25 2.88
C ILE A 29 4.93 -12.15 3.87
N TYR A 30 6.00 -12.39 4.63
CA TYR A 30 6.55 -11.41 5.57
C TYR A 30 6.98 -10.12 4.86
N ASN A 31 7.77 -10.24 3.78
CA ASN A 31 8.19 -9.08 2.99
C ASN A 31 7.00 -8.31 2.44
N ARG A 32 5.96 -9.01 1.96
CA ARG A 32 4.77 -8.36 1.44
C ARG A 32 3.97 -7.63 2.52
N LEU A 33 3.92 -8.18 3.73
CA LEU A 33 3.29 -7.53 4.87
C LEU A 33 4.06 -6.28 5.30
N LEU A 34 5.40 -6.31 5.28
CA LEU A 34 6.23 -5.12 5.51
C LEU A 34 5.98 -4.03 4.46
N GLU A 35 5.98 -4.38 3.17
CA GLU A 35 5.67 -3.44 2.09
C GLU A 35 4.29 -2.80 2.28
N LEU A 36 3.29 -3.59 2.69
CA LEU A 36 1.94 -3.10 2.97
C LEU A 36 1.94 -2.13 4.16
N GLN A 37 2.64 -2.48 5.24
CA GLN A 37 2.76 -1.62 6.42
C GLN A 37 3.42 -0.28 6.06
N ILE A 38 4.55 -0.31 5.34
CA ILE A 38 5.25 0.91 4.90
C ILE A 38 4.32 1.76 4.02
N SER A 39 3.60 1.12 3.09
CA SER A 39 2.65 1.82 2.21
C SER A 39 1.50 2.46 3.01
N MET A 40 1.01 1.78 4.05
CA MET A 40 -0.01 2.33 4.96
C MET A 40 0.53 3.48 5.81
N GLU A 41 1.76 3.38 6.30
CA GLU A 41 2.42 4.45 7.04
C GLU A 41 2.54 5.70 6.17
N ILE A 42 3.06 5.57 4.93
CA ILE A 42 3.14 6.66 3.96
C ILE A 42 1.75 7.21 3.66
N PHE A 43 0.77 6.34 3.36
CA PHE A 43 -0.59 6.76 3.09
C PHE A 43 -1.17 7.58 4.25
N ASN A 44 -0.95 7.19 5.50
CA ASN A 44 -1.48 7.88 6.67
C ASN A 44 -0.76 9.19 7.01
N GLN A 45 0.35 9.52 6.33
CA GLN A 45 1.01 10.81 6.55
C GLN A 45 0.09 11.97 6.15
N ARG A 46 0.13 13.04 6.95
CA ARG A 46 -0.81 14.16 6.82
C ARG A 46 -0.67 14.89 5.48
N ASP A 47 0.57 15.10 5.05
CA ASP A 47 0.93 15.69 3.76
C ASP A 47 0.43 14.83 2.60
N VAL A 48 0.63 13.50 2.66
CA VAL A 48 0.12 12.57 1.65
C VAL A 48 -1.40 12.60 1.57
N GLN A 49 -2.09 12.58 2.72
CA GLN A 49 -3.56 12.72 2.75
C GLN A 49 -4.02 14.06 2.19
N GLN A 50 -3.32 15.16 2.47
CA GLN A 50 -3.62 16.48 1.91
C GLN A 50 -3.43 16.50 0.39
N SER A 51 -2.32 15.96 -0.12
CA SER A 51 -2.09 15.83 -1.57
C SER A 51 -3.18 15.01 -2.26
N ILE A 52 -3.60 13.90 -1.66
CA ILE A 52 -4.71 13.08 -2.18
C ILE A 52 -6.03 13.88 -2.20
N GLN A 53 -6.32 14.64 -1.14
CA GLN A 53 -7.53 15.47 -1.09
C GLN A 53 -7.51 16.58 -2.15
N THR A 54 -6.37 17.24 -2.35
CA THR A 54 -6.19 18.25 -3.39
C THR A 54 -6.36 17.64 -4.77
N ALA A 55 -5.68 16.54 -5.07
CA ALA A 55 -5.81 15.85 -6.36
C ALA A 55 -7.26 15.41 -6.64
N LYS A 56 -7.99 14.93 -5.62
CA LYS A 56 -9.42 14.61 -5.77
C LYS A 56 -10.28 15.83 -6.10
N LYS A 57 -9.99 16.99 -5.51
CA LYS A 57 -10.69 18.25 -5.81
C LYS A 57 -10.39 18.71 -7.23
N GLU A 58 -9.13 18.69 -7.64
CA GLU A 58 -8.70 19.05 -9.00
C GLU A 58 -9.39 18.17 -10.04
N VAL A 59 -9.42 16.85 -9.82
CA VAL A 59 -10.15 15.91 -10.68
C VAL A 59 -11.63 16.24 -10.77
N ASN A 60 -12.29 16.51 -9.64
CA ASN A 60 -13.71 16.85 -9.61
C ASN A 60 -14.02 18.20 -10.28
N ASN A 61 -13.09 19.16 -10.20
CA ASN A 61 -13.19 20.46 -10.83
C ASN A 61 -12.82 20.43 -12.33
N GLY A 62 -12.35 19.28 -12.84
CA GLY A 62 -11.85 19.15 -14.21
C GLY A 62 -10.46 19.76 -14.44
N GLU A 63 -9.75 20.11 -13.36
CA GLU A 63 -8.38 20.64 -13.34
C GLU A 63 -7.36 19.51 -13.53
N ILE A 64 -7.57 18.68 -14.55
CA ILE A 64 -6.71 17.53 -14.86
C ILE A 64 -5.82 17.89 -16.05
N LEU A 65 -4.52 17.90 -15.83
CA LEU A 65 -3.56 17.98 -16.94
C LEU A 65 -3.66 16.70 -17.77
N ARG A 66 -4.08 16.86 -19.02
CA ARG A 66 -4.09 15.77 -20.00
C ARG A 66 -2.89 15.95 -20.90
N PHE A 67 -2.09 14.91 -20.98
CA PHE A 67 -0.95 14.86 -21.89
C PHE A 67 -1.29 13.96 -23.06
N SER A 68 -0.87 14.37 -24.25
CA SER A 68 -1.14 13.65 -25.49
C SER A 68 -0.30 12.38 -25.60
N ASN A 69 0.87 12.37 -24.95
CA ASN A 69 1.81 11.27 -24.91
C ASN A 69 2.70 11.35 -23.67
N MET A 70 3.39 10.24 -23.36
CA MET A 70 4.23 10.11 -22.18
C MET A 70 5.42 11.09 -22.15
N ASN A 71 6.00 11.44 -23.30
CA ASN A 71 7.12 12.38 -23.37
C ASN A 71 6.71 13.79 -22.93
N GLU A 72 5.47 14.20 -23.23
CA GLU A 72 4.91 15.47 -22.79
C GLU A 72 4.72 15.51 -21.28
N ALA A 73 4.22 14.41 -20.69
CA ALA A 73 4.07 14.29 -19.24
C ALA A 73 5.42 14.33 -18.51
N ILE A 74 6.44 13.64 -19.03
CA ILE A 74 7.80 13.64 -18.45
C ILE A 74 8.41 15.04 -18.47
N ARG A 75 8.31 15.77 -19.59
CA ARG A 75 8.82 17.15 -19.70
C ARG A 75 8.15 18.13 -18.73
N TRP A 76 6.90 17.88 -18.36
CA TRP A 76 6.20 18.69 -17.36
C TRP A 76 6.65 18.36 -15.94
N LEU A 77 6.93 17.08 -15.64
CA LEU A 77 7.43 16.64 -14.33
C LEU A 77 8.86 17.13 -14.03
N ASP A 78 9.71 17.23 -15.05
CA ASP A 78 11.11 17.68 -14.91
C ASP A 78 11.25 19.21 -14.74
N LYS A 79 10.15 19.97 -14.84
CA LYS A 79 10.12 21.44 -14.76
C LYS A 79 9.74 21.91 -13.36
#